data_AF-A0A2B7YK70-F1
#
_entry.id   AF-A0A2B7YK70-F1
#
_cell.length_a   1.000
_cell.length_b   1.000
_cell.length_c   1.000
_cell.angle_alpha   90.00
_cell.angle_beta   90.00
_cell.angle_gamma   90.00
#
_symmetry.space_group_name_H-M   'P 1'
#
loop_
_entity.id
_entity.type
_entity.pdbx_description
1 polymer ?
#
loop_
_entity_poly.entity_id
_entity_poly.type
_entity_poly.pdbx_seq_one_letter_code
_entity_poly.pdbx_strand_id
1 'polypeptide(L)' 'MTIGEKLKKLRGKKTQSELSRELGILPSAYSNYENDYRVPNDEVKKKIVDEIFF' A
#
# COMPACT_ATOMS: atom_id res chain seq x y z
N MET A 1 6.36 -13.33 -7.17
CA MET A 1 5.56 -12.13 -6.89
C MET A 1 6.23 -11.35 -5.77
N THR A 2 6.72 -10.14 -6.06
CA THR A 2 7.35 -9.25 -5.07
C THR A 2 6.32 -8.70 -4.07
N ILE A 3 6.77 -7.95 -3.06
CA ILE A 3 5.85 -7.26 -2.15
C ILE A 3 5.09 -6.19 -2.93
N GLY A 4 5.78 -5.43 -3.77
CA GLY A 4 5.16 -4.39 -4.59
C GLY A 4 4.08 -4.91 -5.53
N GLU A 5 4.32 -6.05 -6.19
CA GLU A 5 3.31 -6.71 -7.04
C GLU A 5 2.08 -7.17 -6.24
N LYS A 6 2.28 -7.68 -5.02
CA LYS A 6 1.16 -8.04 -4.12
C LYS A 6 0.35 -6.83 -3.71
N LEU A 7 1.01 -5.74 -3.32
CA LEU A 7 0.36 -4.49 -2.93
C LEU A 7 -0.43 -3.86 -4.08
N LYS A 8 0.13 -3.90 -5.30
CA LYS A 8 -0.56 -3.43 -6.52
C LYS A 8 -1.80 -4.24 -6.82
N LYS A 9 -1.73 -5.57 -6.62
CA LYS A 9 -2.88 -6.46 -6.78
C LYS A 9 -3.96 -6.19 -5.70
N LEU A 10 -3.54 -6.03 -4.44
CA LEU A 10 -4.44 -5.78 -3.31
C LEU A 10 -5.12 -4.41 -3.38
N ARG A 11 -4.42 -3.36 -3.83
CA ARG A 11 -4.99 -2.03 -4.06
C ARG A 11 -6.16 -2.05 -5.04
N GLY A 12 -6.17 -2.99 -5.97
CA GLY A 12 -7.24 -3.16 -6.95
C GLY A 12 -7.41 -1.92 -7.82
N LYS A 13 -8.63 -1.35 -7.81
CA LYS A 13 -9.00 -0.20 -8.66
C LYS A 13 -8.65 1.16 -8.07
N LYS A 14 -8.38 1.26 -6.76
CA LYS A 14 -7.97 2.52 -6.12
C LYS A 14 -6.66 2.99 -6.72
N THR A 15 -6.44 4.28 -6.89
CA THR A 15 -5.13 4.86 -7.22
C THR A 15 -4.19 4.80 -6.01
N GLN A 16 -2.88 4.92 -6.24
CA GLN A 16 -1.89 5.01 -5.13
C GLN A 16 -2.21 6.18 -4.19
N SER A 17 -2.70 7.30 -4.73
CA SER A 17 -3.07 8.49 -3.97
C SER A 17 -4.33 8.32 -3.12
N GLU A 18 -5.33 7.56 -3.59
CA GLU A 18 -6.53 7.27 -2.80
C GLU A 18 -6.20 6.37 -1.62
N LEU A 19 -5.54 5.23 -1.86
CA LEU A 19 -5.20 4.29 -0.80
C LEU A 19 -4.20 4.89 0.20
N SER A 20 -3.20 5.65 -0.25
CA SER A 20 -2.28 6.33 0.69
C SER A 20 -2.98 7.34 1.60
N ARG A 21 -4.02 8.03 1.12
CA ARG A 21 -4.84 8.94 1.93
C ARG A 21 -5.60 8.18 3.01
N GLU A 22 -6.21 7.05 2.67
CA GLU A 22 -6.94 6.18 3.62
C GLU A 22 -5.98 5.63 4.70
N LEU A 23 -4.78 5.20 4.29
CA LEU A 23 -3.75 4.69 5.20
C LEU A 23 -3.10 5.80 6.08
N GLY A 24 -3.31 7.08 5.74
CA GLY A 24 -2.68 8.22 6.40
C GLY A 24 -1.18 8.31 6.15
N ILE A 25 -0.72 7.98 4.94
CA ILE A 25 0.68 8.06 4.51
C ILE A 25 0.83 8.91 3.24
N LEU A 26 2.07 9.28 2.89
CA LEU A 26 2.33 10.01 1.65
C LEU A 26 2.15 9.09 0.41
N PRO A 27 1.59 9.59 -0.71
CA PRO A 27 1.51 8.81 -1.96
C PRO A 27 2.86 8.28 -2.44
N SER A 28 3.93 9.04 -2.26
CA SER A 28 5.29 8.61 -2.58
C SER A 28 5.77 7.43 -1.73
N ALA A 29 5.35 7.34 -0.46
CA ALA A 29 5.64 6.20 0.39
C ALA A 29 4.96 4.94 -0.15
N TYR A 30 3.69 5.02 -0.52
CA TYR A 30 2.96 3.90 -1.10
C TYR A 30 3.53 3.48 -2.48
N SER A 31 3.89 4.45 -3.31
CA SER A 31 4.58 4.18 -4.59
C SER A 31 5.91 3.46 -4.38
N ASN A 32 6.71 3.84 -3.38
CA ASN A 32 7.95 3.14 -3.06
C ASN A 32 7.72 1.69 -2.65
N TYR A 33 6.59 1.39 -2.01
CA TYR A 33 6.23 0.01 -1.67
C TYR A 33 5.85 -0.80 -2.92
N GLU A 34 5.05 -0.22 -3.83
CA GLU A 34 4.66 -0.90 -5.07
C GLU A 34 5.82 -1.12 -6.05
N ASN A 35 6.87 -0.30 -5.96
CA ASN A 35 8.08 -0.40 -6.79
C ASN A 35 9.25 -1.12 -6.07
N ASP A 36 8.99 -1.76 -4.93
CA ASP A 36 9.99 -2.50 -4.13
C ASP A 36 11.21 -1.68 -3.67
N TYR A 37 11.14 -0.34 -3.71
CA TYR A 37 12.19 0.54 -3.18
C TYR A 37 12.25 0.54 -1.65
N ARG A 38 11.10 0.31 -1.00
CA ARG A 38 10.97 0.23 0.46
C ARG A 38 9.97 -0.85 0.84
N VAL A 39 10.14 -1.43 2.02
CA VAL A 39 9.17 -2.35 2.62
C VAL A 39 8.32 -1.58 3.65
N PRO A 40 6.98 -1.74 3.67
CA PRO A 40 6.15 -1.14 4.71
C PRO A 40 6.53 -1.70 6.09
N ASN A 41 6.45 -0.88 7.14
CA ASN A 41 6.58 -1.36 8.52
C ASN A 41 5.31 -2.11 8.95
N ASP A 42 5.33 -2.72 10.14
CA ASP A 42 4.23 -3.57 10.59
C ASP A 42 2.94 -2.79 10.87
N GLU A 43 3.03 -1.52 11.30
CA GLU A 43 1.86 -0.66 11.47
C GLU A 43 1.16 -0.38 10.13
N VAL A 44 1.92 -0.05 9.09
CA VAL A 44 1.37 0.18 7.75
C VAL A 44 0.82 -1.11 7.16
N LYS A 45 1.47 -2.26 7.38
CA LYS A 45 0.93 -3.57 6.95
C LYS A 45 -0.43 -3.85 7.58
N LYS A 46 -0.59 -3.59 8.88
CA LYS A 46 -1.89 -3.75 9.57
C LYS A 46 -2.96 -2.86 8.94
N LYS A 47 -2.68 -1.57 8.76
CA LYS A 47 -3.61 -0.65 8.09
C LYS A 47 -3.99 -1.10 6.68
N ILE A 48 -3.04 -1.60 5.89
CA ILE A 48 -3.32 -2.11 4.53
C ILE A 48 -4.29 -3.30 4.59
N VAL A 49 -4.13 -4.20 5.56
CA VAL A 49 -5.05 -5.32 5.74
C VAL A 49 -6.42 -4.80 6.18
N ASP A 50 -6.47 -3.94 7.18
CA ASP A 50 -7.73 -3.40 7.72
C ASP A 50 -8.53 -2.65 6.65
N GLU A 51 -7.89 -1.82 5.82
CA GLU A 51 -8.55 -1.05 4.75
C GLU A 51 -8.96 -1.88 3.52
N ILE A 52 -8.36 -3.05 3.29
CA ILE A 52 -8.61 -3.88 2.11
C ILE A 52 -9.61 -5.00 2.40
N PHE A 53 -9.69 -5.46 3.65
CA PHE A 53 -10.58 -6.54 4.07
C PHE A 53 -11.86 -6.07 4.76
N PHE A 54 -12.15 -4.76 4.76
CA PHE A 54 -13.40 -4.16 5.20
C PHE A 54 -14.27 -3.74 4.00
#